data_AF-A0A7E5A0P6-F1
#
_entry.id   AF-A0A7E5A0P6-F1
#
_cell.length_a   1.000
_cell.length_b   1.000
_cell.length_c   1.000
_cell.angle_alpha   90.00
_cell.angle_beta   90.00
_cell.angle_gamma   90.00
#
_symmetry.space_group_name_H-M   'P 1'
#
loop_
_entity.id
_entity.type
_entity.pdbx_description
1 polymer ?
#
loop_
_entity_poly.entity_id
_entity_poly.type
_entity_poly.pdbx_seq_one_letter_code
_entity_poly.pdbx_strand_id
1 'polypeptide(L)'
;MWPLVFSVFLLIVHFVNAEVVQGGVSADVVIEAKCDFTIHDGGASGKELKGTQLNSELYYKIRCETRKGYCLQVSNCTVTSAGQPKPYPIIDGAGCTNEPSLFEHVEYLDDFTAGIFNPVPIRFRGAQSGVKFECSTLLTPSDNGKCNRRECPKIVKPQDE
;
A
#
# COMPACT_ATOMS: atom_id res chain seq x y z
N MET A 1 -71.04 -54.28 15.91
CA MET A 1 -69.72 -54.94 16.07
C MET A 1 -68.79 -54.32 15.02
N TRP A 2 -67.64 -53.83 15.49
CA TRP A 2 -66.53 -53.10 14.83
C TRP A 2 -66.61 -51.56 14.59
N PRO A 3 -65.60 -50.79 15.06
CA PRO A 3 -65.50 -49.35 14.83
C PRO A 3 -64.62 -49.03 13.61
N LEU A 4 -64.99 -47.97 12.87
CA LEU A 4 -64.13 -47.37 11.86
C LEU A 4 -63.12 -46.45 12.56
N VAL A 5 -61.89 -46.94 12.65
CA VAL A 5 -60.74 -46.21 13.18
C VAL A 5 -60.30 -45.19 12.13
N PHE A 6 -60.55 -43.90 12.36
CA PHE A 6 -59.94 -42.82 11.61
C PHE A 6 -58.46 -42.71 12.02
N SER A 7 -57.59 -43.29 11.21
CA SER A 7 -56.14 -43.15 11.36
C SER A 7 -55.70 -41.82 10.74
N VAL A 8 -55.57 -40.79 11.56
CA VAL A 8 -54.95 -39.52 11.18
C VAL A 8 -53.44 -39.75 11.11
N PHE A 9 -52.92 -39.97 9.91
CA PHE A 9 -51.48 -39.98 9.67
C PHE A 9 -50.95 -38.54 9.77
N LEU A 10 -50.44 -38.20 10.95
CA LEU A 10 -49.70 -36.96 11.19
C LEU A 10 -48.29 -37.13 10.57
N LEU A 11 -48.09 -36.59 9.37
CA LEU A 11 -46.76 -36.49 8.75
C LEU A 11 -45.95 -35.43 9.53
N ILE A 12 -45.15 -35.88 10.49
CA ILE A 12 -44.15 -35.06 11.16
C ILE A 12 -43.00 -34.85 10.16
N VAL A 13 -42.96 -33.69 9.52
CA VAL A 13 -41.81 -33.24 8.74
C VAL A 13 -40.71 -32.84 9.74
N HIS A 14 -39.71 -33.71 9.91
CA HIS A 14 -38.51 -33.35 10.65
C HIS A 14 -37.70 -32.34 9.85
N PHE A 15 -37.81 -31.05 10.21
CA PHE A 15 -36.85 -30.05 9.79
C PHE A 15 -35.52 -30.35 10.49
N VAL A 16 -34.56 -30.88 9.73
CA VAL A 16 -33.16 -30.97 10.16
C VAL A 16 -32.63 -29.53 10.19
N ASN A 17 -32.36 -29.01 11.39
CA ASN A 17 -31.64 -27.74 11.53
C ASN A 17 -30.20 -27.95 11.06
N ALA A 18 -29.87 -27.41 9.89
CA ALA A 18 -28.49 -27.25 9.46
C ALA A 18 -27.90 -26.08 10.25
N GLU A 19 -27.04 -26.36 11.23
CA GLU A 19 -26.17 -25.33 11.81
C GLU A 19 -25.14 -24.93 10.76
N VAL A 20 -25.37 -23.76 10.15
CA VAL A 20 -24.37 -23.10 9.32
C VAL A 20 -23.27 -22.62 10.26
N VAL A 21 -22.20 -23.40 10.38
CA VAL A 21 -20.94 -22.94 10.95
C VAL A 21 -20.39 -21.87 10.01
N GLN A 22 -20.65 -20.60 10.32
CA GLN A 22 -19.99 -19.48 9.68
C GLN A 22 -18.52 -19.49 10.11
N GLY A 23 -17.70 -20.25 9.39
CA GLY A 23 -16.27 -20.02 9.33
C GLY A 23 -16.05 -18.64 8.72
N GLY A 24 -15.85 -17.63 9.56
CA GLY A 24 -15.50 -16.28 9.15
C GLY A 24 -14.16 -16.30 8.44
N VAL A 25 -14.18 -16.25 7.11
CA VAL A 25 -13.02 -15.80 6.33
C VAL A 25 -12.91 -14.31 6.61
N SER A 26 -11.89 -13.91 7.36
CA SER A 26 -11.51 -12.51 7.50
C SER A 26 -11.08 -12.01 6.13
N ALA A 27 -12.00 -11.42 5.38
CA ALA A 27 -11.64 -10.61 4.24
C ALA A 27 -10.83 -9.43 4.79
N ASP A 28 -9.55 -9.35 4.44
CA ASP A 28 -8.71 -8.21 4.75
C ASP A 28 -9.40 -6.95 4.22
N VAL A 29 -10.00 -6.17 5.11
CA VAL A 29 -10.59 -4.89 4.75
C VAL A 29 -9.44 -3.98 4.35
N VAL A 30 -9.27 -3.78 3.05
CA VAL A 30 -8.29 -2.85 2.50
C VAL A 30 -8.81 -1.43 2.78
N ILE A 31 -8.13 -0.72 3.68
CA ILE A 31 -8.46 0.66 4.03
C ILE A 31 -7.47 1.57 3.32
N GLU A 32 -7.92 2.33 2.33
CA GLU A 32 -7.09 3.36 1.70
C GLU A 32 -6.79 4.49 2.68
N ALA A 33 -5.53 4.93 2.70
CA ALA A 33 -5.10 6.06 3.50
C ALA A 33 -5.37 7.38 2.75
N LYS A 34 -5.78 8.42 3.48
CA LYS A 34 -5.87 9.78 2.94
C LYS A 34 -4.55 10.48 3.18
N CYS A 35 -3.83 10.82 2.12
CA CYS A 35 -2.46 11.30 2.21
C CYS A 35 -2.20 12.53 1.34
N ASP A 36 -1.35 13.42 1.86
CA ASP A 36 -0.73 14.51 1.13
C ASP A 36 0.65 14.07 0.62
N PHE A 37 0.88 14.31 -0.67
CA PHE A 37 2.15 14.01 -1.35
C PHE A 37 2.89 15.31 -1.65
N THR A 38 4.11 15.41 -1.16
CA THR A 38 4.98 16.60 -1.32
C THR A 38 6.37 16.17 -1.77
N ILE A 39 7.09 17.06 -2.45
CA ILE A 39 8.46 16.80 -2.93
C ILE A 39 9.38 17.78 -2.22
N HIS A 40 10.48 17.29 -1.66
CA HIS A 40 11.44 18.09 -0.90
C HIS A 40 12.84 18.03 -1.52
N ASP A 41 13.62 19.09 -1.29
CA ASP A 41 15.02 19.23 -1.71
C ASP A 41 15.94 18.43 -0.79
N GLY A 42 16.67 17.45 -1.34
CA GLY A 42 17.52 16.56 -0.56
C GLY A 42 16.70 15.54 0.23
N GLY A 43 16.58 15.71 1.55
CA GLY A 43 16.00 14.72 2.47
C GLY A 43 14.68 15.13 3.12
N ALA A 44 14.25 14.36 4.13
CA ALA A 44 12.96 14.49 4.82
C ALA A 44 12.66 15.87 5.47
N SER A 45 13.72 16.61 5.81
CA SER A 45 13.67 17.96 6.39
C SER A 45 13.95 19.07 5.36
N GLY A 46 14.10 18.70 4.09
CA GLY A 46 14.33 19.63 2.99
C GLY A 46 13.17 20.60 2.78
N LYS A 47 13.43 21.69 2.06
CA LYS A 47 12.37 22.62 1.65
C LYS A 47 11.46 21.95 0.63
N GLU A 48 10.16 22.21 0.69
CA GLU A 48 9.23 21.74 -0.33
C GLU A 48 9.50 22.41 -1.69
N LEU A 49 9.41 21.64 -2.76
CA LEU A 49 9.71 22.03 -4.13
C LEU A 49 8.45 22.06 -4.98
N LYS A 50 8.32 23.09 -5.81
CA LYS A 50 7.28 23.18 -6.87
C LYS A 50 7.78 22.77 -8.26
N GLY A 51 9.08 22.51 -8.37
CA GLY A 51 9.78 22.15 -9.59
C GLY A 51 11.23 21.80 -9.25
N THR A 52 11.89 21.05 -10.14
CA THR A 52 13.23 20.50 -9.89
C THR A 52 14.09 20.56 -11.16
N GLN A 53 15.40 20.37 -10.99
CA GLN A 53 16.39 20.24 -12.06
C GLN A 53 16.99 18.83 -12.05
N LEU A 54 17.59 18.40 -13.17
CA LEU A 54 18.12 17.03 -13.32
C LEU A 54 19.24 16.64 -12.34
N ASN A 55 19.80 17.59 -11.60
CA ASN A 55 20.89 17.35 -10.65
C ASN A 55 20.47 17.55 -9.18
N SER A 56 19.16 17.64 -8.91
CA SER A 56 18.64 17.84 -7.56
C SER A 56 18.35 16.51 -6.90
N GLU A 57 18.82 16.29 -5.68
CA GLU A 57 18.35 15.17 -4.87
C GLU A 57 16.91 15.46 -4.42
N LEU A 58 16.05 14.46 -4.50
CA LEU A 58 14.63 14.60 -4.21
C LEU A 58 14.21 13.66 -3.07
N TYR A 59 13.32 14.16 -2.22
CA TYR A 59 12.63 13.33 -1.24
C TYR A 59 11.12 13.44 -1.46
N TYR A 60 10.51 12.33 -1.89
CA TYR A 60 9.07 12.22 -2.03
C TYR A 60 8.48 11.91 -0.66
N LYS A 61 7.78 12.88 -0.06
CA LYS A 61 7.21 12.76 1.29
C LYS A 61 5.72 12.49 1.20
N ILE A 62 5.28 11.49 1.96
CA ILE A 62 3.90 11.01 2.03
C ILE A 62 3.46 11.16 3.48
N ARG A 63 2.46 12.00 3.73
CA ARG A 63 1.91 12.20 5.08
C ARG A 63 0.42 11.91 5.07
N CYS A 64 -0.03 11.01 5.93
CA CYS A 64 -1.41 10.57 5.95
C CYS A 64 -2.15 10.98 7.22
N GLU A 65 -3.48 11.01 7.14
CA GLU A 65 -4.34 11.20 8.31
C GLU A 65 -4.11 10.06 9.33
N THR A 66 -3.94 10.42 10.60
CA THR A 66 -3.69 9.46 11.67
C THR A 66 -4.96 8.67 12.00
N ARG A 67 -4.83 7.36 12.25
CA ARG A 67 -5.94 6.52 12.70
C ARG A 67 -5.51 5.58 13.82
N LYS A 68 -6.14 5.71 14.99
CA LYS A 68 -5.79 4.90 16.17
C LYS A 68 -5.85 3.41 15.87
N GLY A 69 -4.79 2.68 16.21
CA GLY A 69 -4.68 1.23 16.02
C GLY A 69 -4.30 0.81 14.60
N TYR A 70 -3.90 1.75 13.74
CA TYR A 70 -3.46 1.50 12.38
C TYR A 70 -2.09 2.12 12.11
N CYS A 71 -1.49 1.70 11.01
CA CYS A 71 -0.20 2.12 10.49
C CYS A 71 -0.34 2.39 9.00
N LEU A 72 0.33 3.42 8.49
CA LEU A 72 0.48 3.63 7.06
C LEU A 72 1.33 2.50 6.47
N GLN A 73 0.89 1.87 5.40
CA GLN A 73 1.72 1.08 4.50
C GLN A 73 1.72 1.72 3.11
N VAL A 74 2.91 2.12 2.64
CA VAL A 74 3.14 2.50 1.25
C VAL A 74 3.45 1.23 0.45
N SER A 75 2.72 1.02 -0.64
CA SER A 75 2.87 -0.12 -1.51
C SER A 75 2.75 0.32 -2.96
N ASN A 76 3.46 -0.33 -3.88
CA ASN A 76 3.27 -0.15 -5.32
C ASN A 76 3.35 1.31 -5.77
N CYS A 77 4.56 1.87 -5.78
CA CYS A 77 4.79 3.18 -6.39
C CYS A 77 5.16 3.03 -7.85
N THR A 78 4.64 3.92 -8.67
CA THR A 78 4.91 3.97 -10.11
C THR A 78 5.26 5.39 -10.55
N VAL A 79 5.96 5.46 -11.66
CA VAL A 79 6.25 6.69 -12.37
C VAL A 79 5.67 6.64 -13.78
N THR A 80 5.00 7.71 -14.18
CA THR A 80 4.36 7.86 -15.50
C THR A 80 4.81 9.14 -16.16
N SER A 81 4.75 9.20 -17.48
CA SER A 81 5.04 10.42 -18.25
C SER A 81 4.14 10.47 -19.48
N ALA A 82 3.84 11.68 -19.95
CA ALA A 82 3.07 11.85 -21.18
C ALA A 82 3.75 11.13 -22.35
N GLY A 83 2.99 10.31 -23.08
CA GLY A 83 3.50 9.49 -24.19
C GLY A 83 4.05 8.11 -23.80
N GLN A 84 4.12 7.78 -22.50
CA GLN A 84 4.42 6.41 -22.06
C GLN A 84 3.12 5.59 -21.95
N PRO A 85 3.05 4.39 -22.55
CA PRO A 85 1.82 3.62 -22.61
C PRO A 85 1.45 2.94 -21.28
N LYS A 86 2.40 2.76 -20.35
CA LYS A 86 2.20 2.07 -19.07
C LYS A 86 3.00 2.72 -17.95
N PRO A 87 2.47 2.74 -16.70
CA PRO A 87 3.24 3.10 -15.51
C PRO A 87 4.44 2.18 -15.33
N TYR A 88 5.57 2.76 -14.93
CA TYR A 88 6.77 2.02 -14.58
C TYR A 88 6.84 1.82 -13.06
N PRO A 89 6.81 0.58 -12.54
CA PRO A 89 6.84 0.32 -11.11
C PRO A 89 8.24 0.54 -10.54
N ILE A 90 8.34 1.32 -9.47
CA ILE A 90 9.61 1.67 -8.81
C ILE A 90 9.69 1.16 -7.37
N ILE A 91 8.54 1.00 -6.70
CA ILE A 91 8.45 0.39 -5.37
C ILE A 91 7.46 -0.78 -5.44
N ASP A 92 7.79 -1.90 -4.83
CA ASP A 92 6.96 -3.11 -4.79
C ASP A 92 5.89 -3.07 -3.67
N GLY A 93 5.17 -4.17 -3.49
CA GLY A 93 4.11 -4.28 -2.47
C GLY A 93 4.63 -4.34 -1.03
N ALA A 94 5.93 -4.57 -0.82
CA ALA A 94 6.58 -4.60 0.48
C ALA A 94 7.18 -3.24 0.88
N GLY A 95 7.20 -2.26 -0.03
CA GLY A 95 7.88 -0.98 0.17
C GLY A 95 9.34 -0.99 -0.25
N CYS A 96 9.77 -2.03 -0.98
CA CYS A 96 11.13 -2.17 -1.46
C CYS A 96 11.27 -1.64 -2.88
N THR A 97 12.46 -1.13 -3.22
CA THR A 97 12.69 -0.51 -4.52
C THR A 97 13.00 -1.59 -5.54
N ASN A 98 12.45 -1.44 -6.75
CA ASN A 98 12.87 -2.21 -7.91
C ASN A 98 14.04 -1.52 -8.64
N GLU A 99 14.35 -0.28 -8.28
CA GLU A 99 15.32 0.59 -8.95
C GLU A 99 16.35 1.15 -7.96
N PRO A 100 17.21 0.32 -7.35
CA PRO A 100 18.11 0.73 -6.27
C PRO A 100 19.15 1.80 -6.69
N SER A 101 19.36 2.01 -7.99
CA SER A 101 20.22 3.09 -8.51
C SER A 101 19.50 4.44 -8.64
N LEU A 102 18.16 4.45 -8.59
CA LEU A 102 17.34 5.64 -8.82
C LEU A 102 16.48 5.99 -7.61
N PHE A 103 15.98 5.01 -6.87
CA PHE A 103 15.12 5.22 -5.70
C PHE A 103 15.57 4.31 -4.56
N GLU A 104 15.69 4.88 -3.37
CA GLU A 104 15.87 4.10 -2.14
C GLU A 104 14.56 3.37 -1.76
N HIS A 105 14.62 2.50 -0.77
CA HIS A 105 13.44 1.91 -0.16
C HIS A 105 12.53 2.96 0.49
N VAL A 106 11.27 2.58 0.76
CA VAL A 106 10.40 3.40 1.60
C VAL A 106 11.00 3.51 3.00
N GLU A 107 11.26 4.73 3.42
CA GLU A 107 11.62 5.09 4.80
C GLU A 107 10.36 5.52 5.54
N TYR A 108 10.11 4.95 6.72
CA TYR A 108 9.03 5.42 7.60
C TYR A 108 9.61 6.30 8.71
N LEU A 109 9.26 7.59 8.69
CA LEU A 109 9.70 8.57 9.68
C LEU A 109 8.90 8.44 10.99
N ASP A 110 7.63 8.07 10.85
CA ASP A 110 6.71 7.73 11.94
C ASP A 110 5.61 6.78 11.40
N ASP A 111 4.58 6.51 12.22
CA ASP A 111 3.53 5.56 11.87
C ASP A 111 2.68 5.99 10.66
N PHE A 112 2.64 7.28 10.32
CA PHE A 112 1.79 7.87 9.27
C PHE A 112 2.54 8.80 8.31
N THR A 113 3.86 8.89 8.44
CA THR A 113 4.73 9.64 7.54
C THR A 113 5.80 8.72 6.96
N ALA A 114 5.86 8.69 5.64
CA ALA A 114 6.86 7.95 4.89
C ALA A 114 7.57 8.86 3.89
N GLY A 115 8.71 8.41 3.38
CA GLY A 115 9.31 9.02 2.22
C GLY A 115 10.20 8.08 1.43
N ILE A 116 10.52 8.53 0.22
CA ILE A 116 11.33 7.79 -0.75
C ILE A 116 12.37 8.77 -1.28
N PHE A 117 13.64 8.45 -1.06
CA PHE A 117 14.75 9.25 -1.54
C PHE A 117 15.09 8.89 -2.99
N ASN A 118 15.30 9.90 -3.82
CA ASN A 118 15.66 9.81 -5.22
C ASN A 118 16.91 10.68 -5.43
N PRO A 119 18.12 10.08 -5.43
CA PRO A 119 19.37 10.83 -5.57
C PRO A 119 19.49 11.52 -6.93
N VAL A 120 18.81 11.01 -7.96
CA VAL A 120 18.87 11.56 -9.32
C VAL A 120 17.48 11.59 -9.95
N PRO A 121 16.96 12.77 -10.32
CA PRO A 121 15.67 12.91 -10.98
C PRO A 121 15.62 12.18 -12.31
N ILE A 122 14.52 11.47 -12.52
CA ILE A 122 14.34 10.66 -13.71
C ILE A 122 13.62 11.45 -14.82
N ARG A 123 13.92 11.08 -16.07
CA ARG A 123 13.13 11.48 -17.23
C ARG A 123 12.97 10.30 -18.18
N PHE A 124 11.82 10.20 -18.81
CA PHE A 124 11.62 9.21 -19.86
C PHE A 124 12.21 9.71 -21.18
N ARG A 125 12.95 8.84 -21.89
CA ARG A 125 13.50 9.17 -23.21
C ARG A 125 12.36 9.43 -24.19
N GLY A 126 12.39 10.57 -24.89
CA GLY A 126 11.40 10.92 -25.91
C GLY A 126 10.03 11.35 -25.35
N ALA A 127 9.90 11.52 -24.03
CA ALA A 127 8.69 12.04 -23.41
C ALA A 127 8.82 13.54 -23.06
N GLN A 128 7.69 14.19 -22.74
CA GLN A 128 7.70 15.53 -22.16
C GLN A 128 8.47 15.53 -20.82
N SER A 129 8.95 16.69 -20.40
CA SER A 129 9.85 16.82 -19.23
C SER A 129 9.23 16.49 -17.87
N GLY A 130 7.92 16.22 -17.80
CA GLY A 130 7.20 15.96 -16.55
C GLY A 130 7.01 14.47 -16.29
N VAL A 131 7.35 14.03 -15.08
CA VAL A 131 7.05 12.70 -14.56
C VAL A 131 6.04 12.83 -13.43
N LYS A 132 4.98 12.02 -13.43
CA LYS A 132 4.05 11.87 -12.31
C LYS A 132 4.48 10.67 -11.48
N PHE A 133 4.69 10.91 -10.20
CA PHE A 133 4.96 9.91 -9.18
C PHE A 133 3.67 9.59 -8.43
N GLU A 134 3.36 8.31 -8.23
CA GLU A 134 2.11 7.86 -7.62
C GLU A 134 2.33 6.58 -6.82
N CYS A 135 1.81 6.50 -5.60
CA CYS A 135 1.90 5.33 -4.73
C CYS A 135 0.53 4.93 -4.20
N SER A 136 0.30 3.63 -4.03
CA SER A 136 -0.83 3.14 -3.24
C SER A 136 -0.51 3.20 -1.74
N THR A 137 -1.41 3.78 -0.96
CA THR A 137 -1.24 3.92 0.49
C THR A 137 -2.42 3.30 1.23
N LEU A 138 -2.11 2.42 2.17
CA LEU A 138 -3.09 1.63 2.90
C LEU A 138 -2.90 1.83 4.41
N LEU A 139 -3.95 1.60 5.19
CA LEU A 139 -3.89 1.51 6.64
C LEU A 139 -3.95 0.04 7.06
N THR A 140 -2.90 -0.43 7.73
CA THR A 140 -2.84 -1.78 8.30
C THR A 140 -2.97 -1.75 9.82
N PRO A 141 -3.59 -2.75 10.46
CA PRO A 141 -3.67 -2.80 11.91
C PRO A 141 -2.27 -2.80 12.55
N SER A 142 -2.09 -2.00 13.60
CA SER A 142 -0.89 -2.04 14.43
C SER A 142 -0.90 -3.28 15.32
N ASP A 143 0.25 -3.90 15.53
CA ASP A 143 0.42 -4.98 16.50
C ASP A 143 0.86 -4.38 17.85
N ASN A 144 -0.04 -4.38 18.83
CA ASN A 144 0.21 -3.82 20.17
C ASN A 144 0.74 -2.37 20.14
N GLY A 145 0.22 -1.56 19.21
CA GLY A 145 0.65 -0.17 19.01
C GLY A 145 1.99 -0.03 18.28
N LYS A 146 2.53 -1.09 17.67
CA LYS A 146 3.72 -1.06 16.83
C LYS A 146 3.38 -1.38 15.38
N CYS A 147 4.04 -0.68 14.46
CA CYS A 147 3.91 -0.95 13.04
C CYS A 147 4.93 -1.98 12.59
N ASN A 148 4.47 -3.16 12.17
CA ASN A 148 5.34 -4.17 11.59
C ASN A 148 5.67 -3.78 10.14
N ARG A 149 6.94 -3.48 9.88
CA ARG A 149 7.45 -3.09 8.56
C ARG A 149 8.27 -4.24 8.00
N ARG A 150 8.09 -4.52 6.71
CA ARG A 150 8.92 -5.52 6.03
C ARG A 150 10.32 -4.97 5.83
N GLU A 151 11.31 -5.81 6.04
CA GLU A 151 12.70 -5.48 5.74
C GLU A 151 12.97 -5.63 4.25
N CYS A 152 13.68 -4.66 3.69
CA CYS A 152 14.14 -4.70 2.31
C CYS A 152 15.60 -5.17 2.23
N PRO A 153 16.01 -5.79 1.11
CA PRO A 153 17.41 -6.15 0.88
C PRO A 153 18.33 -4.92 0.98
N LYS A 154 19.61 -5.12 1.30
CA LYS A 154 20.56 -3.99 1.28
C LYS A 154 20.80 -3.52 -0.15
N ILE A 155 20.78 -2.22 -0.35
CA ILE A 155 21.21 -1.59 -1.61
C ILE A 155 22.74 -1.52 -1.59
N VAL A 156 23.38 -2.26 -2.51
CA VAL A 156 24.83 -2.20 -2.73
C VAL A 156 25.11 -1.07 -3.71
N LYS A 157 25.83 -0.03 -3.28
CA LYS A 157 26.19 1.08 -4.17
C LYS A 157 27.46 0.71 -4.93
N PRO A 158 27.65 1.14 -6.19
CA PRO A 158 28.86 0.83 -6.97
C PRO A 158 30.18 1.31 -6.35
N GLN A 159 30.13 2.12 -5.27
CA GLN A 159 31.30 2.60 -4.53
C GLN A 159 31.70 1.67 -3.37
N ASP A 160 30.90 0.62 -3.10
CA ASP A 160 31.08 -0.33 -1.99
C ASP A 160 31.71 -1.68 -2.45
N GLU A 161 32.19 -1.75 -3.70
CA GLU A 161 32.89 -2.89 -4.33
C GLU A 161 34.37 -2.56 -4.59
#